data_AF-A0A5A7MCM8-F1
#
_entry.id   AF-A0A5A7MCM8-F1
#
_cell.length_a   1.000
_cell.length_b   1.000
_cell.length_c   1.000
_cell.angle_alpha   90.00
_cell.angle_beta   90.00
_cell.angle_gamma   90.00
#
_symmetry.space_group_name_H-M   'P 1'
#
loop_
_entity.id
_entity.type
_entity.pdbx_description
1 polymer ?
#
loop_
_entity_poly.entity_id
_entity_poly.type
_entity_poly.pdbx_seq_one_letter_code
_entity_poly.pdbx_strand_id
1 'polypeptide(L)' 'MKQRPRIYYTEAQKALMWDRREAGNTLREIGKLFDRPPSPLKCVFKAFYPL' A
#
# COMPACT_ATOMS: atom_id res chain seq x y z
N MET A 1 -11.92 -15.06 -16.63
CA MET A 1 -11.65 -14.06 -15.57
C MET A 1 -10.41 -13.27 -15.95
N LYS A 2 -10.49 -11.93 -16.08
CA LYS A 2 -9.32 -11.10 -16.42
C LYS A 2 -8.54 -10.84 -15.13
N GLN A 3 -7.34 -11.42 -15.00
CA GLN A 3 -6.49 -11.15 -13.84
C GLN A 3 -6.14 -9.66 -13.81
N ARG A 4 -6.30 -9.02 -12.66
CA ARG A 4 -5.88 -7.63 -12.47
C ARG A 4 -4.35 -7.57 -12.56
N PRO A 5 -3.77 -6.61 -13.30
CA PRO A 5 -2.32 -6.43 -13.33
C PRO A 5 -1.76 -6.33 -11.92
N ARG A 6 -0.71 -7.09 -11.64
CA ARG A 6 -0.01 -7.03 -10.36
C ARG A 6 0.74 -5.71 -10.30
N ILE A 7 0.42 -4.88 -9.32
CA ILE A 7 1.03 -3.57 -9.14
C ILE A 7 2.27 -3.75 -8.26
N TYR A 8 3.40 -3.30 -8.77
CA TYR A 8 4.63 -3.21 -8.00
C TYR A 8 4.80 -1.75 -7.55
N TYR A 9 5.05 -1.56 -6.26
CA TYR A 9 5.40 -0.25 -5.73
C TYR A 9 6.91 -0.08 -5.82
N THR A 10 7.35 1.11 -6.20
CA THR A 10 8.77 1.49 -6.13
C THR A 10 9.21 1.59 -4.68
N GLU A 11 10.51 1.54 -4.41
CA GLU A 11 11.03 1.70 -3.03
C GLU A 11 10.61 3.02 -2.40
N ALA A 12 10.65 4.12 -3.17
CA ALA A 12 10.15 5.43 -2.73
C ALA A 12 8.67 5.43 -2.36
N GLN A 13 7.82 4.72 -3.11
CA GLN A 13 6.39 4.59 -2.78
C GLN A 13 6.19 3.78 -1.50
N LYS A 14 7.01 2.75 -1.26
CA LYS A 14 6.95 1.96 -0.03
C LYS A 14 7.42 2.74 1.19
N ALA A 15 8.46 3.58 1.05
CA ALA A 15 8.90 4.50 2.08
C ALA A 15 7.80 5.51 2.43
N LEU A 16 7.16 6.13 1.43
CA LEU A 16 6.02 7.03 1.65
C LEU A 16 4.86 6.34 2.37
N MET A 17 4.57 5.08 2.04
CA MET A 17 3.55 4.30 2.74
C MET A 17 3.91 4.08 4.22
N TRP A 18 5.19 3.82 4.51
CA TRP A 18 5.69 3.66 5.87
C TRP A 18 5.57 4.94 6.68
N ASP A 19 6.05 6.06 6.14
CA ASP A 19 6.00 7.36 6.83
C ASP A 19 4.56 7.74 7.21
N ARG A 20 3.59 7.46 6.32
CA ARG A 20 2.17 7.67 6.61
C ARG A 20 1.63 6.70 7.66
N ARG A 21 2.10 5.45 7.66
CA ARG A 21 1.68 4.46 8.65
C ARG A 21 2.20 4.81 10.05
N GLU A 22 3.46 5.24 10.16
CA GLU A 22 4.06 5.74 11.40
C GLU A 22 3.36 7.02 11.90
N ALA A 23 2.92 7.88 10.97
CA ALA A 23 2.08 9.04 11.29
C ALA A 23 0.64 8.67 11.74
N GLY A 24 0.29 7.37 11.80
CA GLY A 24 -1.00 6.88 12.27
C GLY A 24 -2.09 6.82 11.18
N ASN A 25 -1.76 7.04 9.91
CA ASN A 25 -2.76 6.95 8.85
C ASN A 25 -3.27 5.52 8.65
N THR A 26 -4.56 5.41 8.35
CA THR A 26 -5.18 4.13 8.03
C THR A 26 -4.82 3.67 6.62
N LEU A 27 -4.86 2.36 6.36
CA LEU A 27 -4.62 1.79 5.02
C LEU A 27 -5.56 2.39 3.94
N ARG A 28 -6.76 2.83 4.33
CA ARG A 28 -7.72 3.47 3.43
C ARG A 28 -7.26 4.87 3.01
N GLU A 29 -6.72 5.65 3.94
CA GLU A 29 -6.17 6.98 3.66
C GLU A 29 -4.90 6.88 2.82
N ILE A 30 -4.02 5.95 3.17
CA ILE A 30 -2.81 5.68 2.39
C ILE A 30 -3.19 5.25 0.97
N GLY A 31 -4.24 4.44 0.80
CA GLY A 31 -4.69 4.02 -0.52
C GLY A 31 -5.25 5.12 -1.42
N LYS A 32 -5.89 6.13 -0.83
CA LYS A 32 -6.35 7.31 -1.57
C LYS A 32 -5.20 8.08 -2.22
N LEU A 33 -4.03 8.14 -1.58
CA LEU A 33 -2.85 8.83 -2.14
C LEU A 33 -2.32 8.20 -3.43
N PHE A 34 -2.63 6.93 -3.68
CA PHE A 34 -2.20 6.19 -4.86
C PHE A 34 -3.35 5.92 -5.84
N ASP A 35 -4.52 6.53 -5.65
CA ASP A 35 -5.75 6.25 -6.38
C ASP A 35 -6.12 4.75 -6.38
N ARG A 36 -5.86 4.07 -5.25
CA ARG A 36 -6.09 2.62 -5.12
C ARG A 36 -7.12 2.25 -4.06
N PRO A 37 -7.93 1.20 -4.32
CA PRO A 37 -8.72 0.58 -3.27
C PRO A 37 -7.81 -0.08 -2.22
N PRO A 38 -8.26 -0.28 -0.97
CA PRO A 38 -7.41 -0.78 0.12
C PRO A 38 -6.87 -2.21 -0.06
N SER A 39 -7.44 -3.00 -0.98
CA SER A 39 -7.16 -4.44 -1.07
C SER A 39 -5.74 -4.79 -1.50
N PRO A 40 -5.09 -4.14 -2.50
CA PRO A 40 -3.71 -4.44 -2.85
C PRO A 40 -2.71 -3.90 -1.81
N LEU A 41 -3.03 -2.77 -1.17
CA LEU A 41 -2.20 -2.18 -0.10
C LEU A 41 -2.08 -3.09 1.11
N LYS A 42 -3.16 -3.77 1.49
CA LYS A 42 -3.12 -4.75 2.59
C LYS A 42 -2.11 -5.88 2.32
N CYS A 43 -2.04 -6.37 1.09
CA CYS A 43 -1.08 -7.40 0.69
C CYS A 43 0.36 -6.88 0.71
N VAL A 44 0.59 -5.64 0.25
CA VAL A 44 1.92 -5.04 0.24
C VAL A 44 2.41 -4.74 1.65
N PHE A 45 1.56 -4.16 2.51
CA PHE A 45 1.91 -3.98 3.91
C PHE A 45 2.24 -5.31 4.60
N LYS A 46 1.47 -6.38 4.34
CA LYS A 46 1.77 -7.71 4.89
C LYS A 46 3.09 -8.32 4.38
N ALA A 47 3.45 -8.05 3.13
CA ALA A 47 4.69 -8.56 2.54
C ALA A 47 5.93 -7.72 2.91
N PHE A 48 5.75 -6.43 3.18
CA PHE A 48 6.84 -5.48 3.44
C PHE A 48 7.06 -5.22 4.93
N TYR A 49 6.01 -5.37 5.74
CA TYR A 49 6.02 -5.14 7.18
C TYR A 49 5.33 -6.33 7.87
N PRO A 50 6.00 -7.48 7.99
CA PRO A 50 5.51 -8.55 8.83
C PRO A 50 5.52 -8.02 10.27
N LEU A 51 4.35 -7.70 10.81
CA LEU A 51 4.14 -7.73 12.25
C LEU A 51 4.43 -9.14 12.76
#